data_AF-A0A9D7EUX0-F1
#
_entry.id   AF-A0A9D7EUX0-F1
#
_cell.length_a   1.000
_cell.length_b   1.000
_cell.length_c   1.000
_cell.angle_alpha   90.00
_cell.angle_beta   90.00
_cell.angle_gamma   90.00
#
_symmetry.space_group_name_H-M   'P 1'
#
loop_
_entity.id
_entity.type
_entity.pdbx_description
1 polymer ?
#
loop_
_entity_poly.entity_id
_entity_poly.type
_entity_poly.pdbx_seq_one_letter_code
_entity_poly.pdbx_strand_id
1 'polypeptide(L)'
;MRIIGGEHGGRKFNPPNKMPYTRPTTDIAKEGLFNVLQNNLDFEEIRTLDLFGGTGSISYELASRGVEDLTIVEKDAAMYEFIKKTAATLRIENIQVIKMDVFKFINNCTEQFHFIFAGPPYALTTIDDLPKNIFEKQLLKKDGWFVLEHTPRNSYKSFPFYKTERNYGTTIFTTFIESRD
;
A
#
# COMPACT_ATOMS: atom_id res chain seq x y z
N MET A 1 -7.57 -12.98 -7.65
CA MET A 1 -6.56 -11.93 -7.93
C MET A 1 -5.27 -12.62 -8.35
N ARG A 2 -4.27 -11.89 -8.88
CA ARG A 2 -2.96 -12.46 -9.23
C ARG A 2 -1.82 -11.50 -8.95
N ILE A 3 -0.62 -12.02 -8.76
CA ILE A 3 0.63 -11.24 -8.82
C ILE A 3 0.97 -11.03 -10.31
N ILE A 4 1.38 -9.83 -10.70
CA ILE A 4 1.57 -9.42 -12.09
C ILE A 4 2.97 -9.78 -12.55
N GLY A 5 4.01 -9.32 -11.85
CA GLY A 5 5.41 -9.51 -12.23
C GLY A 5 6.29 -9.97 -11.08
N GLY A 6 7.59 -10.11 -11.35
CA GLY A 6 8.58 -10.60 -10.39
C GLY A 6 8.59 -12.14 -10.25
N GLU A 7 9.26 -12.66 -9.22
CA GLU A 7 9.47 -14.08 -8.95
C GLU A 7 8.16 -14.88 -8.85
N HIS A 8 7.11 -14.25 -8.30
CA HIS A 8 5.79 -14.84 -8.14
C HIS A 8 4.80 -14.44 -9.24
N GLY A 9 5.28 -13.83 -10.33
CA GLY A 9 4.47 -13.37 -11.46
C GLY A 9 3.51 -14.44 -11.98
N GLY A 10 2.25 -14.04 -12.22
CA GLY A 10 1.18 -14.92 -12.71
C GLY A 10 0.51 -15.80 -11.64
N ARG A 11 1.07 -15.93 -10.43
CA ARG A 11 0.45 -16.71 -9.35
C ARG A 11 -0.89 -16.09 -8.92
N LYS A 12 -1.91 -16.94 -8.81
CA LYS A 12 -3.26 -16.55 -8.39
C LYS A 12 -3.45 -16.79 -6.90
N PHE A 13 -4.22 -15.92 -6.28
CA PHE A 13 -4.72 -16.09 -4.91
C PHE A 13 -6.20 -15.68 -4.84
N ASN A 14 -6.92 -16.37 -3.97
CA ASN A 14 -8.37 -16.27 -3.86
C ASN A 14 -8.73 -15.69 -2.49
N PRO A 15 -9.00 -14.37 -2.41
CA PRO A 15 -9.47 -13.79 -1.18
C PRO A 15 -10.87 -14.29 -0.81
N PRO A 16 -11.32 -14.13 0.45
CA PRO A 16 -12.62 -14.62 0.89
C PRO A 16 -13.79 -14.08 0.05
N ASN A 17 -14.82 -14.91 -0.17
CA ASN A 17 -15.93 -14.61 -1.09
C ASN A 17 -16.80 -13.39 -0.72
N LYS A 18 -16.73 -12.91 0.53
CA LYS A 18 -17.50 -11.76 1.01
C LYS A 18 -16.56 -10.65 1.45
N MET A 19 -16.33 -9.69 0.55
CA MET A 19 -15.61 -8.46 0.88
C MET A 19 -16.43 -7.23 0.41
N PRO A 20 -17.59 -6.97 1.03
CA PRO A 20 -18.54 -5.95 0.55
C PRO A 20 -17.99 -4.52 0.62
N TYR A 21 -16.95 -4.29 1.42
CA TYR A 21 -16.38 -2.96 1.66
C TYR A 21 -14.99 -2.78 1.04
N THR A 22 -14.45 -3.81 0.36
CA THR A 22 -13.15 -3.71 -0.30
C THR A 22 -13.30 -3.28 -1.73
N ARG A 23 -12.36 -2.46 -2.17
CA ARG A 23 -12.17 -2.16 -3.57
C ARG A 23 -11.06 -3.04 -4.13
N PRO A 24 -11.32 -3.85 -5.17
CA PRO A 24 -10.24 -4.55 -5.84
C PRO A 24 -9.45 -3.54 -6.70
N THR A 25 -8.17 -3.39 -6.43
CA THR A 25 -7.24 -2.76 -7.38
C THR A 25 -7.16 -3.66 -8.61
N THR A 26 -7.51 -3.14 -9.79
CA THR A 26 -7.50 -3.93 -11.03
C THR A 26 -6.08 -4.29 -11.42
N ASP A 27 -5.91 -5.37 -12.19
CA ASP A 27 -4.59 -5.79 -12.69
C ASP A 27 -3.93 -4.65 -13.49
N ILE A 28 -4.69 -3.89 -14.30
CA ILE A 28 -4.21 -2.72 -15.06
C ILE A 28 -3.73 -1.59 -14.14
N ALA A 29 -4.53 -1.25 -13.11
CA ALA A 29 -4.16 -0.20 -12.17
C ALA A 29 -2.90 -0.59 -11.39
N LYS A 30 -2.83 -1.86 -10.95
CA LYS A 30 -1.67 -2.38 -10.24
C LYS A 30 -0.43 -2.42 -11.12
N GLU A 31 -0.53 -2.91 -12.36
CA GLU A 31 0.57 -2.88 -13.32
C GLU A 31 1.08 -1.44 -13.54
N GLY A 32 0.17 -0.50 -13.75
CA GLY A 32 0.51 0.91 -13.89
C GLY A 32 1.18 1.53 -12.65
N LEU A 33 0.72 1.18 -11.44
CA LEU A 33 1.37 1.57 -10.19
C LEU A 33 2.82 1.06 -10.14
N PHE A 34 3.01 -0.26 -10.33
CA PHE A 34 4.34 -0.87 -10.22
C PHE A 34 5.31 -0.45 -11.32
N ASN A 35 4.81 -0.11 -12.51
CA ASN A 35 5.63 0.52 -13.55
C ASN A 35 6.17 1.87 -13.10
N VAL A 36 5.38 2.68 -12.38
CA VAL A 36 5.88 3.95 -11.83
C VAL A 36 6.88 3.67 -10.71
N LEU A 37 6.56 2.81 -9.76
CA LEU A 37 7.42 2.52 -8.61
C LEU A 37 8.79 1.98 -9.04
N GLN A 38 8.83 0.98 -9.93
CA GLN A 38 10.07 0.34 -10.38
C GLN A 38 11.00 1.27 -11.17
N ASN A 39 10.46 2.32 -11.80
CA ASN A 39 11.29 3.32 -12.50
C ASN A 39 11.82 4.42 -11.58
N ASN A 40 11.38 4.49 -10.32
CA ASN A 40 11.69 5.61 -9.42
C ASN A 40 12.24 5.18 -8.06
N LEU A 41 12.08 3.91 -7.67
CA LEU A 41 12.53 3.37 -6.39
C LEU A 41 13.41 2.16 -6.64
N ASP A 42 14.49 2.06 -5.88
CA ASP A 42 15.32 0.86 -5.82
C ASP A 42 14.70 -0.13 -4.83
N PHE A 43 14.21 -1.28 -5.31
CA PHE A 43 13.46 -2.22 -4.47
C PHE A 43 14.34 -3.02 -3.51
N GLU A 44 15.65 -3.12 -3.77
CA GLU A 44 16.56 -3.89 -2.93
C GLU A 44 16.87 -3.18 -1.59
N GLU A 45 16.75 -1.85 -1.54
CA GLU A 45 17.15 -1.04 -0.38
C GLU A 45 15.99 -0.33 0.33
N ILE A 46 14.73 -0.70 0.01
CA ILE A 46 13.56 -0.01 0.57
C ILE A 46 12.88 -0.80 1.69
N ARG A 47 12.24 -0.01 2.56
CA ARG A 47 11.38 -0.46 3.65
C ARG A 47 10.00 0.05 3.38
N THR A 48 9.01 -0.84 3.45
CA THR A 48 7.67 -0.55 2.94
C THR A 48 6.59 -0.74 4.00
N LEU A 49 5.55 0.08 3.91
CA LEU A 49 4.37 0.02 4.75
C LEU A 49 3.11 0.01 3.90
N ASP A 50 2.33 -1.05 4.00
CA ASP A 50 1.02 -1.20 3.37
C ASP A 50 -0.08 -0.97 4.42
N LEU A 51 -0.65 0.23 4.38
CA LEU A 51 -1.77 0.62 5.21
C LEU A 51 -3.08 0.14 4.58
N PHE A 52 -3.93 -0.49 5.39
CA PHE A 52 -5.15 -1.17 4.95
C PHE A 52 -4.83 -2.37 4.05
N GLY A 53 -4.06 -3.32 4.58
CA GLY A 53 -3.52 -4.44 3.82
C GLY A 53 -4.56 -5.23 3.00
N GLY A 54 -5.79 -5.36 3.49
CA GLY A 54 -6.90 -5.99 2.78
C GLY A 54 -6.55 -7.43 2.36
N THR A 55 -6.25 -7.62 1.07
CA THR A 55 -5.85 -8.93 0.54
C THR A 55 -4.34 -9.17 0.51
N GLY A 56 -3.54 -8.19 0.90
CA GLY A 56 -2.07 -8.20 0.79
C GLY A 56 -1.54 -8.02 -0.63
N SER A 57 -2.40 -7.74 -1.61
CA SER A 57 -2.04 -7.77 -3.02
C SER A 57 -0.91 -6.82 -3.42
N ILE A 58 -0.76 -5.67 -2.77
CA ILE A 58 0.32 -4.72 -3.07
C ILE A 58 1.62 -5.25 -2.48
N SER A 59 1.60 -5.65 -1.23
CA SER A 59 2.77 -6.23 -0.57
C SER A 59 3.29 -7.52 -1.21
N TYR A 60 2.42 -8.41 -1.71
CA TYR A 60 2.89 -9.59 -2.45
C TYR A 60 3.56 -9.24 -3.77
N GLU A 61 3.13 -8.16 -4.41
CA GLU A 61 3.72 -7.68 -5.65
C GLU A 61 5.08 -6.99 -5.39
N LEU A 62 5.21 -6.25 -4.28
CA LEU A 62 6.49 -5.71 -3.80
C LEU A 62 7.48 -6.85 -3.48
N ALA A 63 7.06 -7.84 -2.69
CA ALA A 63 7.88 -9.00 -2.35
C ALA A 63 8.32 -9.76 -3.61
N SER A 64 7.39 -10.02 -4.54
CA SER A 64 7.69 -10.67 -5.81
C SER A 64 8.75 -9.93 -6.63
N ARG A 65 8.87 -8.60 -6.46
CA ARG A 65 9.83 -7.75 -7.17
C ARG A 65 11.10 -7.45 -6.36
N GLY A 66 11.34 -8.18 -5.28
CA GLY A 66 12.61 -8.16 -4.54
C GLY A 66 12.65 -7.27 -3.30
N VAL A 67 11.52 -6.69 -2.87
CA VAL A 67 11.50 -5.92 -1.61
C VAL A 67 11.64 -6.86 -0.42
N GLU A 68 12.64 -6.59 0.43
CA GLU A 68 12.97 -7.43 1.59
C GLU A 68 12.32 -7.00 2.91
N ASP A 69 11.95 -5.73 3.10
CA ASP A 69 11.35 -5.23 4.35
C ASP A 69 9.92 -4.72 4.13
N LEU A 70 8.95 -5.57 4.48
CA LEU A 70 7.52 -5.33 4.25
C LEU A 70 6.74 -5.35 5.57
N THR A 71 6.05 -4.25 5.86
CA THR A 71 5.09 -4.17 6.96
C THR A 71 3.68 -3.96 6.41
N ILE A 72 2.72 -4.74 6.87
CA ILE A 72 1.29 -4.58 6.57
C ILE A 72 0.52 -4.27 7.85
N VAL A 73 -0.38 -3.29 7.78
CA VAL A 73 -1.34 -3.00 8.85
C VAL A 73 -2.75 -3.34 8.39
N GLU A 74 -3.39 -4.28 9.09
CA GLU A 74 -4.76 -4.73 8.80
C GLU A 74 -5.53 -4.92 10.11
N LYS A 75 -6.76 -4.39 10.21
CA LYS A 75 -7.58 -4.49 11.43
C LYS A 75 -8.52 -5.69 11.42
N ASP A 76 -9.01 -6.08 10.25
CA ASP A 76 -9.96 -7.18 10.10
C ASP A 76 -9.28 -8.51 10.36
N ALA A 77 -9.87 -9.30 11.25
CA ALA A 77 -9.29 -10.57 11.68
C ALA A 77 -9.23 -11.60 10.55
N ALA A 78 -10.24 -11.65 9.67
CA ALA A 78 -10.28 -12.61 8.59
C ALA A 78 -9.25 -12.25 7.50
N MET A 79 -9.10 -10.96 7.19
CA MET A 79 -8.08 -10.46 6.27
C MET A 79 -6.67 -10.66 6.83
N TYR A 80 -6.44 -10.38 8.11
CA TYR A 80 -5.17 -10.65 8.77
C TYR A 80 -4.73 -12.11 8.63
N GLU A 81 -5.61 -13.07 8.95
CA GLU A 81 -5.31 -14.51 8.80
C GLU A 81 -5.14 -14.92 7.34
N PHE A 82 -5.95 -14.34 6.44
CA PHE A 82 -5.81 -14.55 5.00
C PHE A 82 -4.43 -14.12 4.50
N ILE A 83 -3.95 -12.95 4.94
CA ILE A 83 -2.68 -12.40 4.51
C ILE A 83 -1.54 -13.33 4.93
N LYS A 84 -1.54 -13.77 6.19
CA LYS A 84 -0.52 -14.69 6.73
C LYS A 84 -0.51 -16.03 6.00
N LYS A 85 -1.69 -16.62 5.78
CA LYS A 85 -1.81 -17.90 5.06
C LYS A 85 -1.31 -17.80 3.62
N THR A 86 -1.63 -16.70 2.95
CA THR A 86 -1.23 -16.48 1.55
C THR A 86 0.27 -16.22 1.45
N ALA A 87 0.84 -15.40 2.33
CA ALA A 87 2.29 -15.19 2.41
C ALA A 87 3.05 -16.51 2.63
N ALA A 88 2.60 -17.34 3.58
CA ALA A 88 3.18 -18.66 3.81
C ALA A 88 3.07 -19.60 2.59
N THR A 89 1.94 -19.56 1.87
CA THR A 89 1.74 -20.35 0.64
C THR A 89 2.67 -19.90 -0.49
N LEU A 90 2.93 -18.59 -0.57
CA LEU A 90 3.83 -18.00 -1.55
C LEU A 90 5.30 -18.15 -1.15
N ARG A 91 5.59 -18.51 0.11
CA ARG A 91 6.91 -18.52 0.74
C ARG A 91 7.55 -17.13 0.87
N ILE A 92 6.70 -16.13 1.11
CA ILE A 92 7.13 -14.77 1.45
C ILE A 92 7.30 -14.74 2.97
N GLU A 93 8.54 -14.85 3.43
CA GLU A 93 8.87 -14.95 4.86
C GLU A 93 9.18 -13.58 5.49
N ASN A 94 9.49 -12.61 4.65
CA ASN A 94 9.99 -11.29 4.99
C ASN A 94 8.87 -10.24 5.15
N ILE A 95 7.69 -10.69 5.58
CA ILE A 95 6.49 -9.85 5.71
C ILE A 95 5.98 -9.82 7.15
N GLN A 96 6.01 -8.64 7.76
CA GLN A 96 5.43 -8.40 9.07
C GLN A 96 3.98 -7.96 8.92
N VAL A 97 3.05 -8.75 9.47
CA VAL A 97 1.62 -8.41 9.48
C VAL A 97 1.21 -7.96 10.88
N ILE A 98 0.73 -6.73 11.00
CA ILE A 98 0.32 -6.10 12.25
C ILE A 98 -1.21 -6.00 12.28
N LYS A 99 -1.82 -6.64 13.28
CA LYS A 99 -3.28 -6.58 13.48
C LYS A 99 -3.69 -5.34 14.26
N MET A 100 -3.90 -4.22 13.59
CA MET A 100 -4.21 -2.94 14.25
C MET A 100 -5.04 -2.02 13.35
N ASP A 101 -5.80 -1.11 13.96
CA ASP A 101 -6.38 0.02 13.23
C ASP A 101 -5.29 0.96 12.72
N VAL A 102 -5.40 1.38 11.45
CA VAL A 102 -4.36 2.19 10.77
C VAL A 102 -4.09 3.51 11.49
N PHE A 103 -5.10 4.22 11.97
CA PHE A 103 -4.88 5.50 12.65
C PHE A 103 -4.24 5.29 14.03
N LYS A 104 -4.56 4.19 14.71
CA LYS A 104 -3.83 3.79 15.93
C LYS A 104 -2.37 3.45 15.62
N PHE A 105 -2.10 2.73 14.53
CA PHE A 105 -0.74 2.42 14.11
C PHE A 105 0.06 3.70 13.82
N ILE A 106 -0.47 4.58 12.97
CA ILE A 106 0.17 5.85 12.60
C ILE A 106 0.52 6.68 13.85
N ASN A 107 -0.38 6.72 14.84
CA ASN A 107 -0.15 7.51 16.06
C ASN A 107 0.93 6.94 17.00
N ASN A 108 1.22 5.64 16.92
CA ASN A 108 2.18 4.97 17.81
C ASN A 108 3.46 4.53 17.10
N CYS A 109 3.49 4.57 15.76
CA CYS A 109 4.65 4.17 14.98
C CYS A 109 5.77 5.22 15.13
N THR A 110 6.97 4.74 15.46
CA THR A 110 8.19 5.55 15.54
C THR A 110 9.19 5.19 14.44
N GLU A 111 8.79 4.30 13.53
CA GLU A 111 9.62 3.86 12.41
C GLU A 111 9.37 4.72 11.17
N GLN A 112 10.37 4.77 10.28
CA GLN A 112 10.27 5.46 9.01
C GLN A 112 10.41 4.49 7.84
N PHE A 113 9.69 4.78 6.77
CA PHE A 113 9.56 3.95 5.58
C PHE A 113 10.04 4.71 4.35
N HIS A 114 10.60 3.99 3.38
CA HIS A 114 10.94 4.54 2.07
C HIS A 114 9.69 4.61 1.17
N PHE A 115 8.74 3.69 1.37
CA PHE A 115 7.48 3.66 0.62
C PHE A 115 6.30 3.32 1.54
N ILE A 116 5.25 4.12 1.48
CA ILE A 116 3.97 3.86 2.14
C ILE A 116 2.89 3.79 1.06
N PHE A 117 2.10 2.73 1.09
CA PHE A 117 0.87 2.60 0.31
C PHE A 117 -0.34 2.68 1.23
N ALA A 118 -1.42 3.32 0.78
CA ALA A 118 -2.72 3.22 1.44
C ALA A 118 -3.85 3.01 0.43
N GLY A 119 -4.57 1.90 0.59
CA GLY A 119 -5.78 1.57 -0.17
C GLY A 119 -7.02 1.51 0.72
N PRO A 120 -7.48 2.65 1.29
CA PRO A 120 -8.56 2.64 2.28
C PRO A 120 -9.90 2.16 1.69
N PRO A 121 -10.79 1.58 2.51
CA PRO A 121 -12.12 1.17 2.08
C PRO A 121 -12.99 2.39 1.72
N TYR A 122 -13.97 2.21 0.82
CA TYR A 122 -14.85 3.30 0.35
C TYR A 122 -15.60 4.05 1.45
N ALA A 123 -15.89 3.38 2.56
CA ALA A 123 -16.63 3.96 3.67
C ALA A 123 -15.77 4.83 4.61
N LEU A 124 -14.46 4.93 4.36
CA LEU A 124 -13.57 5.72 5.22
C LEU A 124 -13.80 7.22 4.99
N THR A 125 -14.45 7.87 5.95
CA THR A 125 -14.74 9.32 5.90
C THR A 125 -13.51 10.19 6.20
N THR A 126 -12.48 9.63 6.83
CA THR A 126 -11.24 10.32 7.25
C THR A 126 -10.07 10.08 6.28
N ILE A 127 -10.35 9.72 5.03
CA ILE A 127 -9.32 9.47 4.02
C ILE A 127 -8.36 10.66 3.84
N ASP A 128 -8.88 11.88 3.93
CA ASP A 128 -8.09 13.12 3.78
C ASP A 128 -7.11 13.37 4.92
N ASP A 129 -7.25 12.65 6.04
CA ASP A 129 -6.33 12.75 7.17
C ASP A 129 -5.10 11.84 7.01
N LEU A 130 -5.14 10.86 6.09
CA LEU A 130 -4.00 9.97 5.83
C LEU A 130 -2.73 10.73 5.41
N PRO A 131 -2.72 11.54 4.33
CA PRO A 131 -1.53 12.30 3.98
C PRO A 131 -1.10 13.22 5.12
N LYS A 132 -2.04 13.93 5.76
CA LYS A 132 -1.72 14.86 6.87
C LYS A 132 -0.98 14.14 7.99
N ASN A 133 -1.53 13.02 8.47
CA ASN A 133 -0.97 12.29 9.60
C ASN A 133 0.36 11.63 9.25
N ILE A 134 0.53 11.09 8.03
CA ILE A 134 1.80 10.49 7.59
C ILE A 134 2.94 11.51 7.64
N PHE A 135 2.70 12.72 7.10
CA PHE A 135 3.70 13.79 7.09
C PHE A 135 3.88 14.43 8.47
N GLU A 136 2.82 14.63 9.26
CA GLU A 136 2.91 15.17 10.63
C GLU A 136 3.71 14.24 11.54
N LYS A 137 3.48 12.92 11.44
CA LYS A 137 4.19 11.89 12.22
C LYS A 137 5.56 11.50 11.65
N GLN A 138 5.96 12.12 10.54
CA GLN A 138 7.27 11.90 9.89
C GLN A 138 7.55 10.42 9.60
N LEU A 139 6.55 9.69 9.13
CA LEU A 139 6.67 8.25 8.85
C LEU A 139 7.43 7.93 7.57
N LEU A 140 7.72 8.93 6.74
CA LEU A 140 8.56 8.77 5.56
C LEU A 140 10.00 9.17 5.87
N LYS A 141 10.95 8.39 5.34
CA LYS A 141 12.34 8.83 5.22
C LYS A 141 12.42 9.99 4.22
N LYS A 142 13.55 10.71 4.22
CA LYS A 142 13.87 11.70 3.18
C LYS A 142 13.73 11.05 1.79
N ASP A 143 13.11 11.78 0.87
CA ASP A 143 12.74 11.34 -0.48
C ASP A 143 11.79 10.13 -0.53
N GLY A 144 11.20 9.75 0.61
CA GLY A 144 10.24 8.64 0.72
C GLY A 144 8.91 8.95 0.04
N TRP A 145 8.28 7.90 -0.50
CA TRP A 145 7.05 8.01 -1.29
C TRP A 145 5.85 7.57 -0.49
N PHE A 146 4.79 8.38 -0.50
CA PHE A 146 3.46 7.94 -0.09
C PHE A 146 2.54 7.87 -1.31
N VAL A 147 1.89 6.74 -1.52
CA VAL A 147 0.87 6.54 -2.55
C VAL A 147 -0.49 6.27 -1.91
N LEU A 148 -1.45 7.14 -2.20
CA LEU A 148 -2.84 7.00 -1.78
C LEU A 148 -3.69 6.54 -2.98
N GLU A 149 -4.33 5.39 -2.85
CA GLU A 149 -5.37 4.94 -3.78
C GLU A 149 -6.72 5.57 -3.39
N HIS A 150 -7.37 6.24 -4.34
CA HIS A 150 -8.70 6.84 -4.14
C HIS A 150 -9.53 6.82 -5.43
N THR A 151 -10.68 7.51 -5.39
CA THR A 151 -11.59 7.68 -6.54
C THR A 151 -11.58 9.12 -7.05
N PRO A 152 -12.16 9.39 -8.24
CA PRO A 152 -12.36 10.76 -8.73
C PRO A 152 -13.20 11.68 -7.83
N ARG A 153 -13.81 11.16 -6.76
CA ARG A 153 -14.54 12.00 -5.77
C ARG A 153 -13.60 12.77 -4.84
N ASN A 154 -12.34 12.36 -4.74
CA ASN A 154 -11.31 12.99 -3.92
C ASN A 154 -10.28 13.67 -4.82
N SER A 155 -9.69 14.78 -4.35
CA SER A 155 -8.62 15.50 -5.03
C SER A 155 -7.58 15.97 -4.01
N TYR A 156 -6.31 15.73 -4.33
CA TYR A 156 -5.19 16.03 -3.43
C TYR A 156 -4.13 16.93 -4.07
N LYS A 157 -4.41 17.52 -5.25
CA LYS A 157 -3.45 18.39 -5.96
C LYS A 157 -2.99 19.61 -5.17
N SER A 158 -3.82 20.08 -4.25
CA SER A 158 -3.54 21.21 -3.37
C SER A 158 -2.95 20.81 -2.02
N PHE A 159 -2.76 19.51 -1.75
CA PHE A 159 -2.18 19.06 -0.50
C PHE A 159 -0.66 19.28 -0.50
N PRO A 160 -0.04 19.56 0.66
CA PRO A 160 1.40 19.56 0.79
C PRO A 160 2.03 18.26 0.29
N PHE A 161 3.25 18.33 -0.22
CA PHE A 161 4.03 17.20 -0.73
C PHE A 161 3.44 16.47 -1.94
N TYR A 162 2.31 16.94 -2.51
CA TYR A 162 1.77 16.41 -3.75
C TYR A 162 2.81 16.45 -4.86
N LYS A 163 2.98 15.33 -5.57
CA LYS A 163 3.90 15.21 -6.71
C LYS A 163 3.18 14.98 -8.03
N THR A 164 2.35 13.94 -8.09
CA THR A 164 1.68 13.51 -9.32
C THR A 164 0.50 12.61 -8.99
N GLU A 165 -0.39 12.41 -9.97
CA GLU A 165 -1.39 11.34 -9.94
C GLU A 165 -1.38 10.51 -11.23
N ARG A 166 -1.90 9.29 -11.15
CA ARG A 166 -2.18 8.41 -12.30
C ARG A 166 -3.61 7.90 -12.19
N ASN A 167 -4.37 8.02 -13.27
CA ASN A 167 -5.77 7.61 -13.33
C ASN A 167 -5.93 6.38 -14.23
N TYR A 168 -6.55 5.34 -13.67
CA TYR A 168 -6.88 4.07 -14.30
C TYR A 168 -8.40 3.81 -14.25
N GLY A 169 -9.18 4.78 -14.74
CA GLY A 169 -10.64 4.75 -14.78
C GLY A 169 -11.27 5.27 -13.49
N THR A 170 -11.72 4.35 -12.62
CA THR A 170 -12.23 4.74 -11.31
C THR A 170 -11.12 4.83 -10.27
N THR A 171 -9.96 4.20 -10.49
CA THR A 171 -8.82 4.15 -9.58
C THR A 171 -7.84 5.27 -9.89
N ILE A 172 -7.57 6.12 -8.90
CA ILE A 172 -6.53 7.13 -8.97
C ILE A 172 -5.50 6.81 -7.89
N PHE A 173 -4.23 6.80 -8.26
CA PHE A 173 -3.12 6.82 -7.31
C PHE A 173 -2.55 8.23 -7.28
N THR A 174 -2.61 8.88 -6.13
CA THR A 174 -1.88 10.12 -5.89
C THR A 174 -0.59 9.81 -5.15
N THR A 175 0.52 10.34 -5.67
CA THR A 175 1.86 10.23 -5.09
C THR A 175 2.23 11.53 -4.39
N PHE A 176 2.75 11.39 -3.18
CA PHE A 176 3.37 12.43 -2.38
C PHE A 176 4.83 12.04 -2.10
N ILE A 177 5.73 13.02 -1.99
CA ILE A 177 7.15 12.78 -1.70
C ILE A 177 7.61 13.63 -0.51
N GLU A 178 8.26 12.99 0.46
CA GLU A 178 8.90 13.68 1.59
C GLU A 178 10.13 14.45 1.11
N SER A 179 9.97 15.77 0.96
CA SER A 179 11.03 16.65 0.48
C SER A 179 11.58 17.59 1.56
N ARG A 180 11.24 17.38 2.83
CA ARG A 180 11.85 18.14 3.94
C ARG A 180 13.27 17.64 4.19
N ASP A 181 14.12 18.56 4.60
CA ASP A 181 15.51 18.29 5.01
C ASP A 181 15.62 17.68 6.40
#